data_AF-A0A948PZ88-F1
#
_entry.id   AF-A0A948PZ88-F1
#
_cell.length_a   1.000
_cell.length_b   1.000
_cell.length_c   1.000
_cell.angle_alpha   90.00
_cell.angle_beta   90.00
_cell.angle_gamma   90.00
#
_symmetry.space_group_name_H-M   'P 1'
#
loop_
_entity.id
_entity.type
_entity.pdbx_description
1 polymer ?
#
loop_
_entity_poly.entity_id
_entity_poly.type
_entity_poly.pdbx_seq_one_letter_code
_entity_poly.pdbx_strand_id
1 'polypeptide(L)' 'MTDDINIALADATGALMMINKKERRLLRELLAMSLKSPSARKWIATKLGREYVDIGDKLLSNLGGE' A
#
# COMPACT_ATOMS: atom_id res chain seq x y z
N MET A 1 4.63 -27.20 -1.36
CA MET A 1 3.68 -26.25 -2.00
C MET A 1 2.88 -25.66 -0.86
N THR A 2 3.02 -24.39 -0.49
CA THR A 2 3.31 -23.17 -1.25
C THR A 2 4.11 -22.24 -0.36
N ASP A 3 5.17 -21.63 -0.88
CA ASP A 3 5.84 -20.51 -0.23
C ASP A 3 4.83 -19.37 -0.11
N ASP A 4 4.19 -19.25 1.06
CA ASP A 4 3.47 -18.07 1.45
C ASP A 4 4.51 -16.96 1.61
N ILE A 5 4.69 -16.18 0.55
CA ILE A 5 5.57 -15.01 0.54
C ILE A 5 5.02 -14.01 1.56
N ASN A 6 5.54 -14.09 2.79
CA ASN A 6 5.34 -13.12 3.85
C ASN A 6 6.02 -11.82 3.43
N ILE A 7 5.23 -10.85 2.96
CA ILE A 7 5.73 -9.49 2.73
C ILE A 7 5.74 -8.77 4.07
N ALA A 8 6.93 -8.44 4.54
CA ALA A 8 7.09 -7.56 5.69
C ALA A 8 6.93 -6.10 5.25
N LEU A 9 5.93 -5.41 5.78
CA LEU A 9 5.82 -3.96 5.65
C LEU A 9 6.52 -3.33 6.84
N ALA A 10 7.57 -2.54 6.61
CA ALA A 10 8.26 -1.80 7.65
C ALA A 10 7.48 -0.50 7.94
N ASP A 11 7.07 -0.29 9.19
CA ASP A 11 6.52 0.98 9.63
C ASP A 11 7.61 1.90 10.22
N ALA A 12 7.25 3.16 10.48
CA ALA A 12 8.17 4.18 11.01
C ALA A 12 8.71 3.88 12.43
N THR A 13 8.13 2.88 13.12
CA THR A 13 8.59 2.44 14.45
C THR A 13 9.56 1.26 14.37
N GLY A 14 9.80 0.73 13.16
CA GLY A 14 10.61 -0.48 12.95
C GLY A 14 9.83 -1.79 13.16
N ALA A 15 8.49 -1.73 13.29
CA ALA A 15 7.68 -2.92 13.37
C ALA A 15 7.46 -3.51 11.97
N LEU A 16 7.66 -4.82 11.84
CA LEU A 16 7.39 -5.58 10.62
C LEU A 16 5.94 -6.09 10.70
N MET A 17 5.04 -5.47 9.94
CA MET A 17 3.68 -5.97 9.81
C MET A 17 3.69 -7.15 8.82
N MET A 18 3.39 -8.35 9.33
CA MET A 18 3.18 -9.54 8.53
C MET A 18 1.70 -9.61 8.13
N ILE A 19 1.43 -9.58 6.83
CA ILE A 19 0.07 -9.70 6.29
C ILE A 19 -0.08 -11.00 5.51
N ASN A 20 -1.23 -11.66 5.64
CA ASN A 20 -1.51 -12.88 4.90
C ASN A 20 -1.88 -12.57 3.43
N LYS A 21 -1.99 -13.63 2.61
CA LYS A 21 -2.27 -13.51 1.18
C LYS A 21 -3.59 -12.77 0.86
N LYS A 22 -4.62 -12.94 1.69
CA LYS A 22 -5.93 -12.29 1.49
C LYS A 22 -5.88 -10.81 1.87
N GLU A 23 -5.23 -10.49 2.99
CA GLU A 23 -4.99 -9.11 3.44
C GLU A 23 -4.14 -8.33 2.44
N ARG A 24 -3.04 -8.93 1.95
CA ARG A 24 -2.21 -8.34 0.91
C ARG A 24 -3.02 -8.00 -0.34
N ARG A 25 -3.88 -8.93 -0.78
CA ARG A 25 -4.74 -8.71 -1.94
C ARG A 25 -5.70 -7.55 -1.68
N LEU A 26 -6.38 -7.52 -0.54
CA LEU A 26 -7.32 -6.46 -0.18
C LEU A 26 -6.63 -5.09 -0.14
N LEU A 27 -5.49 -4.99 0.55
CA LEU A 27 -4.73 -3.74 0.66
C LEU A 27 -4.28 -3.24 -0.72
N ARG A 28 -3.80 -4.13 -1.59
CA ARG A 28 -3.41 -3.79 -2.95
C ARG A 28 -4.57 -3.22 -3.75
N GLU A 29 -5.75 -3.85 -3.72
CA GLU A 29 -6.93 -3.37 -4.47
C GLU A 29 -7.42 -2.01 -3.94
N LEU A 30 -7.49 -1.85 -2.62
CA LEU A 30 -7.92 -0.60 -1.99
C LEU A 30 -6.95 0.55 -2.31
N LEU A 31 -5.65 0.27 -2.25
CA LEU A 31 -4.61 1.26 -2.55
C LEU A 31 -4.62 1.63 -4.03
N ALA A 32 -4.71 0.65 -4.93
CA ALA A 32 -4.83 0.89 -6.37
C ALA A 32 -6.06 1.73 -6.71
N MET A 33 -7.22 1.42 -6.13
CA MET A 33 -8.45 2.18 -6.33
C MET A 33 -8.31 3.63 -5.84
N SER A 34 -7.72 3.80 -4.66
CA SER A 34 -7.48 5.12 -4.06
C SER A 34 -6.51 5.96 -4.89
N LEU A 35 -5.42 5.36 -5.38
CA LEU A 35 -4.42 6.06 -6.20
C LEU A 35 -4.90 6.27 -7.64
N LYS A 36 -5.84 5.48 -8.18
CA LYS A 36 -6.44 5.75 -9.49
C LYS A 36 -7.47 6.88 -9.42
N SER A 37 -8.17 7.03 -8.30
CA SER A 37 -9.17 8.09 -8.11
C SER A 37 -8.53 9.48 -7.95
N PRO A 38 -8.87 10.47 -8.79
CA PRO A 38 -8.36 11.85 -8.65
C PRO A 38 -8.80 12.52 -7.34
N SER A 39 -10.02 12.25 -6.88
CA SER A 39 -10.55 12.83 -5.64
C SER A 39 -9.85 12.25 -4.41
N ALA A 40 -9.60 10.94 -4.39
CA ALA A 40 -8.88 10.29 -3.30
C ALA A 40 -7.40 10.70 -3.28
N ARG A 41 -6.72 10.77 -4.43
CA ARG A 41 -5.37 11.33 -4.53
C ARG A 41 -5.30 12.76 -4.01
N LYS A 42 -6.24 13.62 -4.40
CA LYS A 42 -6.32 15.00 -3.89
C LYS A 42 -6.53 15.02 -2.38
N TRP A 43 -7.38 14.15 -1.86
CA TRP A 43 -7.62 14.03 -0.42
C TRP A 43 -6.34 13.63 0.33
N ILE A 44 -5.62 12.60 -0.15
CA ILE A 44 -4.33 12.15 0.43
C ILE A 44 -3.33 13.31 0.43
N ALA A 45 -3.13 13.97 -0.71
CA ALA A 45 -2.21 15.09 -0.83
C ALA A 45 -2.56 16.26 0.10
N THR A 46 -3.85 16.50 0.34
CA THR A 46 -4.32 17.61 1.19
C THR A 46 -4.26 17.26 2.68
N LYS A 47 -4.52 16.01 3.04
CA LYS A 47 -4.64 15.58 4.45
C LYS A 47 -3.36 15.06 5.04
N LEU A 48 -2.56 14.34 4.26
CA LEU A 48 -1.34 13.69 4.73
C LEU A 48 -0.09 14.38 4.19
N GLY A 49 -0.14 14.87 2.94
CA GLY A 49 0.99 15.48 2.25
C GLY A 49 1.16 14.89 0.85
N ARG A 50 1.82 15.63 -0.04
CA ARG A 50 2.01 15.17 -1.43
C ARG A 50 2.91 13.95 -1.48
N GLU A 51 3.91 13.89 -0.61
CA GLU A 51 4.82 12.77 -0.44
C GLU A 51 4.11 11.45 -0.12
N TYR A 52 2.92 11.50 0.49
CA TYR A 52 2.14 10.29 0.78
C TYR A 52 1.45 9.70 -0.46
N VAL A 53 1.31 10.47 -1.53
CA VAL A 53 0.91 9.92 -2.83
C VAL A 53 2.03 9.05 -3.39
N ASP A 54 3.26 9.56 -3.36
CA ASP A 54 4.46 8.84 -3.85
C ASP A 54 4.80 7.61 -2.98
N ILE A 55 4.63 7.72 -1.66
CA ILE A 55 4.74 6.57 -0.75
C ILE A 55 3.68 5.53 -1.08
N GLY A 56 2.44 5.96 -1.36
CA GLY A 56 1.35 5.10 -1.80
C GLY A 56 1.70 4.34 -3.08
N ASP A 57 2.24 5.03 -4.10
CA ASP A 57 2.65 4.39 -5.36
C ASP A 57 3.75 3.34 -5.13
N LYS A 58 4.78 3.67 -4.33
CA LYS A 58 5.85 2.71 -3.98
C LYS A 58 5.31 1.50 -3.22
N LEU A 59 4.40 1.73 -2.27
CA LEU A 59 3.76 0.67 -1.50
C LEU A 59 2.93 -0.24 -2.41
N LEU A 60 2.19 0.33 -3.36
CA LEU A 60 1.42 -0.44 -4.33
C LEU A 60 2.32 -1.34 -5.19
N SER A 61 3.44 -0.81 -5.68
CA SER A 61 4.44 -1.59 -6.42
C SER A 61 5.01 -2.73 -5.57
N ASN A 62 5.37 -2.45 -4.31
CA ASN A 62 5.89 -3.47 -3.38
C ASN A 62 4.85 -4.57 -3.07
N LEU A 63 3.57 -4.24 -3.09
CA LEU A 63 2.47 -5.20 -2.93
C LEU A 63 2.21 -6.02 -4.22
N GLY A 64 2.85 -5.69 -5.35
CA GLY A 64 2.67 -6.33 -6.65
C GLY A 64 1.50 -5.77 -7.46
N GLY A 65 1.23 -4.47 -7.34
CA GLY A 65 0.27 -3.73 -8.16
C GLY A 65 0.94 -2.89 -9.26
N GLU A 66 0.15 -2.55 -10.28
CA GLU A 66 0.46 -1.59 -11.37
C GLU A 66 -0.45 -0.36 -11.31
#